data_AF-A0A9P0NSK3-F1
#
_entry.id   AF-A0A9P0NSK3-F1
#
_cell.length_a   1.000
_cell.length_b   1.000
_cell.length_c   1.000
_cell.angle_alpha   90.00
_cell.angle_beta   90.00
_cell.angle_gamma   90.00
#
_symmetry.space_group_name_H-M   'P 1'
#
loop_
_entity.id
_entity.type
_entity.pdbx_description
1 polymer ?
#
loop_
_entity_poly.entity_id
_entity_poly.type
_entity_poly.pdbx_seq_one_letter_code
_entity_poly.pdbx_strand_id
1 'polypeptide(L)' 'MRAFSGHLPPEQLLTLWDLILAYDSLEIIPLLAAAIVVFRKDNLMKVSTLQNMEAVLADLSSISVIPLIQMALIRE' A
#
# COMPACT_ATOMS: atom_id res chain seq x y z
N MET A 1 12.94 -5.60 6.83
CA MET A 1 11.97 -4.93 5.94
C MET A 1 11.54 -5.95 4.89
N ARG A 2 10.26 -6.38 4.86
CA ARG A 2 9.79 -7.46 3.95
C ARG A 2 9.20 -6.96 2.63
N ALA A 3 9.20 -5.64 2.37
CA ALA A 3 8.66 -5.02 1.15
C ALA A 3 7.27 -5.58 0.77
N PHE A 4 6.35 -5.63 1.74
CA PHE A 4 4.98 -6.18 1.61
C PHE A 4 4.86 -7.69 1.33
N SER A 5 5.96 -8.45 1.32
CA SER A 5 5.93 -9.91 1.24
C SER A 5 5.17 -10.50 2.44
N GLY A 6 4.21 -11.37 2.15
CA GLY A 6 3.29 -11.96 3.13
C GLY A 6 2.06 -11.13 3.45
N HIS A 7 1.94 -9.92 2.89
CA HIS A 7 0.75 -9.06 3.04
C HIS A 7 0.00 -8.87 1.72
N LEU A 8 0.72 -8.72 0.60
CA LEU A 8 0.12 -8.64 -0.72
C LEU A 8 -0.07 -10.02 -1.36
N PRO A 9 -1.10 -10.20 -2.21
CA PRO A 9 -1.18 -11.34 -3.11
C PRO A 9 0.07 -11.43 -4.00
N PRO A 10 0.53 -12.65 -4.39
CA PRO A 10 1.75 -12.82 -5.16
C PRO A 10 1.84 -11.97 -6.43
N GLU A 11 0.75 -11.86 -7.19
CA GLU A 11 0.69 -11.06 -8.42
C GLU A 11 0.93 -9.56 -8.17
N GLN A 12 0.33 -9.03 -7.10
CA GLN A 12 0.51 -7.64 -6.69
C GLN A 12 1.92 -7.39 -6.15
N LEU A 13 2.49 -8.37 -5.43
CA LEU A 13 3.85 -8.30 -4.94
C LEU A 13 4.87 -8.29 -6.08
N LEU A 14 4.71 -9.15 -7.09
CA LEU A 14 5.57 -9.16 -8.27
C LEU A 14 5.47 -7.84 -9.03
N THR A 15 4.26 -7.30 -9.18
CA THR A 15 4.05 -5.98 -9.79
C THR A 15 4.80 -4.86 -9.05
N LEU A 16 4.77 -4.87 -7.71
CA LEU A 16 5.54 -3.92 -6.90
C LEU A 16 7.05 -4.06 -7.15
N TRP A 17 7.54 -5.29 -7.23
CA TRP A 17 8.97 -5.54 -7.46
C TRP A 17 9.41 -5.13 -8.87
N ASP A 18 8.57 -5.36 -9.88
CA ASP A 18 8.83 -4.88 -11.25
C ASP A 18 8.92 -3.34 -11.28
N LEU A 19 8.06 -2.64 -10.54
CA LEU A 19 8.14 -1.17 -10.43
C LEU A 19 9.43 -0.71 -9.74
N ILE A 20 9.85 -1.38 -8.66
CA ILE A 20 11.11 -1.07 -7.96
C ILE A 20 12.30 -1.21 -8.90
N LEU A 21 12.34 -2.30 -9.69
CA LEU A 21 13.39 -2.54 -10.68
C LEU A 21 13.35 -1.51 -11.81
N ALA A 22 12.16 -1.16 -12.32
CA ALA A 22 12.01 -0.21 -13.40
C ALA A 22 12.37 1.23 -12.99
N TYR A 23 12.08 1.61 -11.75
CA TYR A 23 12.40 2.95 -11.21
C TYR A 23 13.81 3.05 -10.63
N ASP A 24 14.48 1.92 -10.39
CA ASP A 24 15.83 1.82 -9.80
C ASP A 24 15.93 2.49 -8.40
N SER A 25 14.87 2.38 -7.59
CA SER A 25 14.85 2.92 -6.23
C SER A 25 13.80 2.24 -5.34
N LEU A 26 14.13 2.13 -4.05
CA LEU A 26 13.23 1.59 -3.02
C LEU A 26 12.16 2.58 -2.55
N GLU A 27 12.17 3.83 -3.02
CA GLU A 27 11.20 4.87 -2.65
C GLU A 27 9.75 4.51 -3.00
N ILE A 28 9.52 3.58 -3.93
CA ILE A 28 8.18 3.05 -4.24
C ILE A 28 7.57 2.34 -3.04
N ILE A 29 8.37 1.73 -2.15
CA ILE A 29 7.88 1.03 -0.96
C ILE A 29 7.19 2.01 0.01
N PRO A 30 7.85 3.08 0.52
CA PRO A 30 7.18 4.06 1.37
C PRO A 30 6.08 4.83 0.63
N LEU A 31 6.20 5.05 -0.68
CA LEU A 31 5.12 5.65 -1.48
C LEU A 31 3.85 4.80 -1.45
N LEU A 32 3.96 3.49 -1.69
CA LEU A 32 2.85 2.56 -1.59
C LEU A 32 2.27 2.53 -0.17
N ALA A 33 3.12 2.51 0.86
CA ALA A 33 2.67 2.53 2.25
C ALA A 33 1.81 3.77 2.55
N ALA A 34 2.27 4.95 2.14
CA ALA A 34 1.52 6.20 2.29
C ALA A 34 0.20 6.17 1.51
N ALA A 35 0.21 5.68 0.27
CA ALA A 35 -0.98 5.52 -0.55
C ALA A 35 -2.03 4.62 0.11
N ILE A 36 -1.61 3.51 0.74
CA ILE A 36 -2.52 2.61 1.46
C ILE A 36 -3.18 3.32 2.65
N VAL A 37 -2.41 4.08 3.42
CA VAL A 37 -2.95 4.86 4.55
C VAL A 37 -3.96 5.89 4.07
N VAL A 38 -3.66 6.62 2.99
CA VAL A 38 -4.58 7.59 2.39
C VAL A 38 -5.84 6.91 1.85
N PHE A 39 -5.70 5.77 1.18
CA PHE A 39 -6.81 4.98 0.66
C PHE A 39 -7.76 4.49 1.77
N ARG A 40 -7.21 4.15 2.94
CA ARG A 40 -7.98 3.70 4.12
C ARG A 40 -8.41 4.85 5.04
N LYS A 41 -8.13 6.12 4.71
CA LYS A 41 -8.31 7.28 5.61
C LYS A 41 -9.71 7.34 6.23
N ASP A 42 -10.78 7.10 5.46
CA ASP A 42 -12.15 7.25 5.95
C ASP A 42 -12.51 6.19 6.99
N ASN A 43 -11.90 5.00 6.91
CA ASN A 43 -12.05 3.96 7.92
C ASN A 43 -11.17 4.24 9.13
N LEU A 44 -9.95 4.75 8.92
CA LEU A 44 -9.03 5.13 9.99
C LEU A 44 -9.61 6.27 10.85
N MET A 45 -10.29 7.23 10.26
CA MET A 45 -10.94 8.34 10.98
C MET A 45 -12.15 7.91 11.82
N LYS A 46 -12.67 6.69 11.60
CA LYS A 46 -13.82 6.13 12.35
C LYS A 46 -13.40 5.27 13.54
N VAL A 47 -12.13 4.92 13.66
CA VAL A 47 -11.62 4.06 14.74
C VAL A 47 -10.90 4.89 15.79
N SER A 48 -11.03 4.49 17.06
CA SER A 48 -10.46 5.21 18.21
C SER A 48 -9.52 4.35 19.07
N THR A 49 -9.25 3.11 18.65
CA THR A 49 -8.37 2.18 19.36
C THR A 49 -7.26 1.68 18.44
N LEU A 50 -6.10 1.39 19.02
CA LEU A 50 -4.95 0.86 18.29
C LEU A 50 -5.29 -0.47 17.57
N GLN A 51 -5.98 -1.37 18.27
CA GLN A 51 -6.40 -2.66 17.71
C GLN A 51 -7.27 -2.52 16.45
N ASN A 52 -8.23 -1.58 16.47
CA ASN A 52 -9.10 -1.36 15.31
C ASN A 52 -8.34 -0.69 14.15
N MET A 53 -7.40 0.20 14.46
CA MET A 53 -6.50 0.78 13.45
C MET A 53 -5.65 -0.31 12.78
N GLU A 54 -5.05 -1.21 13.56
CA GLU A 54 -4.28 -2.35 13.03
C GLU A 54 -5.16 -3.25 12.16
N ALA A 55 -6.40 -3.55 12.59
CA ALA A 55 -7.33 -4.35 11.80
C ALA A 55 -7.67 -3.71 10.44
N VAL A 56 -7.86 -2.38 10.38
CA VAL A 56 -8.12 -1.66 9.12
C VAL A 56 -6.93 -1.74 8.16
N LEU A 57 -5.70 -1.83 8.67
CA LEU A 57 -4.47 -1.87 7.87
C LEU A 57 -3.94 -3.29 7.61
N ALA A 58 -4.39 -4.30 8.36
CA ALA A 58 -3.84 -5.65 8.27
C ALA A 58 -4.24 -6.36 6.97
N ASP A 59 -5.46 -6.13 6.47
CA ASP A 59 -5.96 -6.77 5.25
C ASP A 59 -5.65 -5.94 4.00
N LEU A 60 -4.64 -6.41 3.26
CA LEU A 60 -4.21 -5.87 1.99
C LEU A 60 -4.61 -6.77 0.79
N SER A 61 -5.43 -7.81 1.00
CA SER A 61 -5.78 -8.78 -0.05
C SER A 61 -6.54 -8.16 -1.23
N SER A 62 -7.27 -7.06 -0.99
CA SER A 62 -8.05 -6.32 -1.98
C SER A 62 -7.28 -5.17 -2.65
N ILE A 63 -6.00 -4.98 -2.30
CA ILE A 63 -5.21 -3.86 -2.81
C ILE A 63 -4.62 -4.19 -4.17
N SER A 64 -4.81 -3.25 -5.10
CA SER A 64 -4.12 -3.23 -6.38
C SER A 64 -3.00 -2.19 -6.34
N VAL A 65 -1.76 -2.62 -6.57
CA VAL A 65 -0.55 -1.78 -6.46
C VAL A 65 -0.58 -0.63 -7.47
N ILE A 66 -0.85 -0.93 -8.75
CA ILE A 66 -0.81 0.08 -9.83
C ILE A 66 -1.80 1.23 -9.57
N PRO A 67 -3.10 0.99 -9.28
CA PRO A 67 -4.04 2.06 -8.96
C PRO A 67 -3.61 2.93 -7.76
N LEU A 68 -3.05 2.34 -6.70
CA LEU A 68 -2.61 3.10 -5.53
C LEU A 68 -1.38 3.97 -5.82
N ILE A 69 -0.42 3.46 -6.58
CA ILE A 69 0.73 4.25 -7.01
C ILE A 69 0.27 5.39 -7.94
N GLN A 70 -0.64 5.12 -8.87
CA GLN A 70 -1.22 6.14 -9.74
C GLN A 70 -1.96 7.21 -8.92
N MET A 71 -2.78 6.83 -7.93
CA MET A 71 -3.45 7.76 -7.03
C MET A 71 -2.47 8.68 -6.29
N ALA A 72 -1.28 8.19 -5.94
CA ALA A 72 -0.27 8.97 -5.24
C ALA A 72 0.51 9.94 -6.15
N LEU A 73 0.71 9.57 -7.43
CA LEU A 73 1.54 10.32 -8.37
C LEU A 73 0.75 11.24 -9.30
N ILE A 74 -0.48 10.86 -9.65
CA ILE A 74 -1.36 11.64 -10.51
C ILE A 74 -2.14 12.61 -9.61
N ARG A 75 -1.84 13.90 -9.75
CA ARG A 75 -2.67 14.96 -9.19
C ARG A 75 -3.77 15.32 -10.19
N GLU A 76 -4.98 15.52 -9.68
CA GLU A 76 -6.01 16.33 -10.36
C GLU A 76 -5.54 17.78 -10.51
#